data_AF-A0A7X2MF24-F1
#
_entry.id   AF-A0A7X2MF24-F1
#
_cell.length_a   1.000
_cell.length_b   1.000
_cell.length_c   1.000
_cell.angle_alpha   90.00
_cell.angle_beta   90.00
_cell.angle_gamma   90.00
#
_symmetry.space_group_name_H-M   'P 1'
#
loop_
_entity.id
_entity.type
_entity.pdbx_description
1 polymer ?
#
loop_
_entity_poly.entity_id
_entity_poly.type
_entity_poly.pdbx_seq_one_letter_code
_entity_poly.pdbx_strand_id
1 'polypeptide(L)'
;NRILQQQTGISELITTSRFPGTTLDTLSIPFDDGKNLIDTPLIIHKQQMAHYLTGKSLKFASPQKEIKPKVYQLNEGQTIFLGSLARFDYISGGRTSVIAYFDNNLPLHRTKLQNADKFYEKHAGELLQPPTREELEKMPKLTRFEFKISEKSDLVFSGLGWISLSPNTIVAGWAPEGVGVLIRKAMI
;
A
#
# COMPACT_ATOMS: atom_id res chain seq x y z
N ASN A 1 6.20 22.75 4.39
CA ASN A 1 7.69 22.71 4.39
C ASN A 1 8.36 23.50 3.28
N ARG A 2 8.19 23.20 1.98
CA ARG A 2 8.83 24.02 0.92
C ARG A 2 8.35 25.48 0.92
N ILE A 3 7.04 25.69 1.10
CA ILE A 3 6.44 27.04 1.22
C ILE A 3 7.02 27.77 2.44
N LEU A 4 7.10 27.08 3.59
CA LEU A 4 7.71 27.59 4.82
C LEU A 4 9.17 28.01 4.65
N GLN A 5 10.00 27.18 4.02
CA GLN A 5 11.41 27.49 3.77
C GLN A 5 11.59 28.70 2.84
N GLN A 6 10.73 28.82 1.83
CA GLN A 6 10.77 29.95 0.89
C GLN A 6 10.35 31.27 1.54
N GLN A 7 9.43 31.25 2.52
CA GLN A 7 8.91 32.46 3.14
C GLN A 7 9.63 32.89 4.42
N THR A 8 10.14 31.94 5.21
CA THR A 8 10.73 32.26 6.53
C THR A 8 12.25 32.28 6.52
N GLY A 9 12.91 31.67 5.52
CA GLY A 9 14.37 31.51 5.50
C GLY A 9 14.94 30.60 6.61
N ILE A 10 14.08 30.02 7.46
CA ILE A 10 14.47 29.19 8.60
C ILE A 10 14.50 27.73 8.14
N SER A 11 15.68 27.11 8.15
CA SER A 11 15.86 25.69 7.79
C SER A 11 15.68 24.73 8.98
N GLU A 12 15.87 25.20 10.22
CA GLU A 12 16.13 24.33 11.39
C GLU A 12 14.92 23.99 12.27
N LEU A 13 13.79 24.69 12.16
CA LEU A 13 12.65 24.49 13.08
C LEU A 13 11.70 23.35 12.69
N ILE A 14 11.97 22.61 11.61
CA ILE A 14 10.99 21.69 11.02
C ILE A 14 11.54 20.27 10.95
N THR A 15 11.12 19.41 11.87
CA THR A 15 11.34 17.97 11.79
C THR A 15 10.55 17.41 10.60
N THR A 16 11.24 17.08 9.50
CA THR A 16 10.65 16.41 8.35
C THR A 16 10.41 14.94 8.68
N SER A 17 9.38 14.65 9.45
CA SER A 17 9.05 13.29 9.81
C SER A 17 8.01 12.74 8.83
N ARG A 18 8.41 11.69 8.08
CA ARG A 18 7.58 11.00 7.06
C ARG A 18 6.49 10.11 7.68
N PHE A 19 6.41 10.09 8.99
CA PHE A 19 5.44 9.31 9.72
C PHE A 19 4.08 10.01 9.68
N PRO A 20 2.97 9.27 9.55
CA PRO A 20 1.64 9.83 9.81
C PRO A 20 1.57 10.36 11.25
N GLY A 21 1.08 11.58 11.47
CA GLY A 21 0.86 12.15 12.81
C GLY A 21 2.00 13.05 13.34
N THR A 22 2.82 13.63 12.47
CA THR A 22 4.05 14.32 12.89
C THR A 22 3.91 15.81 13.16
N THR A 23 2.78 16.41 12.75
CA THR A 23 2.38 17.76 13.14
C THR A 23 1.47 17.64 14.37
N LEU A 24 1.99 18.01 15.54
CA LEU A 24 1.26 17.91 16.82
C LEU A 24 0.41 19.15 17.12
N ASP A 25 0.73 20.31 16.53
CA ASP A 25 0.04 21.58 16.75
C ASP A 25 -0.24 22.31 15.44
N THR A 26 -1.27 23.16 15.44
CA THR A 26 -1.62 23.98 14.27
C THR A 26 -0.58 25.09 14.08
N LEU A 27 0.02 25.18 12.90
CA LEU A 27 0.98 26.23 12.55
C LEU A 27 0.30 27.27 11.66
N SER A 28 0.39 28.55 12.04
CA SER A 28 -0.12 29.67 11.22
C SER A 28 1.05 30.38 10.54
N ILE A 29 0.98 30.53 9.22
CA ILE A 29 2.03 31.14 8.41
C ILE A 29 1.44 32.38 7.73
N PRO A 30 1.86 33.59 8.13
CA PRO A 30 1.31 34.82 7.58
C PRO A 30 1.84 35.10 6.16
N PHE A 31 0.98 35.69 5.34
CA PHE A 31 1.29 36.23 4.02
C PHE A 31 1.24 37.77 4.04
N ASP A 32 1.95 38.39 3.10
CA ASP A 32 2.07 39.86 2.98
C ASP A 32 0.73 40.56 2.68
N ASP A 33 -0.28 39.82 2.20
CA ASP A 33 -1.63 40.32 1.94
C ASP A 33 -2.56 40.23 3.17
N GLY A 34 -2.01 39.93 4.34
CA GLY A 34 -2.74 39.82 5.61
C GLY A 34 -3.50 38.50 5.80
N LYS A 35 -3.35 37.53 4.89
CA LYS A 35 -3.93 36.18 5.04
C LYS A 35 -2.94 35.22 5.70
N ASN A 36 -3.43 34.06 6.13
CA ASN A 36 -2.61 33.02 6.77
C ASN A 36 -2.80 31.65 6.10
N LEU A 37 -1.72 30.88 5.92
CA LEU A 37 -1.77 29.44 5.69
C LEU A 37 -1.81 28.73 7.04
N ILE A 38 -2.86 27.95 7.27
CA ILE A 38 -3.01 27.16 8.49
C ILE A 38 -2.63 25.71 8.19
N ASP A 39 -1.50 25.25 8.73
CA ASP A 39 -1.11 23.84 8.69
C ASP A 39 -1.71 23.12 9.91
N THR A 40 -2.66 22.23 9.66
CA THR A 40 -3.39 21.51 10.71
C THR A 40 -2.70 20.19 11.06
N PRO A 41 -2.83 19.70 12.30
CA PRO A 41 -2.32 18.39 12.69
C PRO A 41 -2.74 17.27 11.73
N LEU A 42 -1.82 16.35 11.45
CA LEU A 42 -2.05 15.31 10.45
C LEU A 42 -3.06 14.27 10.98
N ILE A 43 -4.17 14.08 10.25
CA ILE A 43 -5.15 13.05 10.58
C ILE A 43 -4.57 11.67 10.27
N ILE A 44 -4.49 10.79 11.28
CA ILE A 44 -4.03 9.41 11.09
C ILE A 44 -5.18 8.57 10.53
N HIS A 45 -5.01 8.11 9.28
CA HIS A 45 -5.96 7.19 8.65
C HIS A 45 -5.60 5.74 8.99
N LYS A 46 -6.32 5.16 9.96
CA LYS A 46 -6.15 3.74 10.39
C LYS A 46 -6.34 2.71 9.27
N GLN A 47 -6.91 3.12 8.13
CA GLN A 47 -7.11 2.26 6.96
C GLN A 47 -5.89 2.15 6.04
N GLN A 48 -4.80 2.85 6.33
CA GLN A 48 -3.58 2.79 5.53
C GLN A 48 -2.60 1.76 6.10
N MET A 49 -2.04 0.92 5.22
CA MET A 49 -0.98 -0.04 5.55
C MET A 49 0.19 0.61 6.30
N ALA A 50 0.55 1.84 5.95
CA ALA A 50 1.62 2.61 6.59
C ALA A 50 1.47 2.75 8.11
N HIS A 51 0.24 2.66 8.65
CA HIS A 51 -0.01 2.70 10.09
C HIS A 51 0.49 1.44 10.82
N TYR A 52 0.49 0.31 10.15
CA TYR A 52 0.88 -0.99 10.72
C TYR A 52 2.34 -1.35 10.45
N LEU A 53 3.00 -0.61 9.55
CA LEU A 53 4.40 -0.83 9.22
C LEU A 53 5.31 -0.06 10.18
N THR A 54 6.28 -0.77 10.75
CA THR A 54 7.31 -0.18 11.61
C THR A 54 8.70 -0.27 10.98
N GLY A 55 9.63 0.53 11.51
CA GLY A 55 11.06 0.38 11.25
C GLY A 55 11.43 0.30 9.76
N LYS A 56 12.10 -0.79 9.37
CA LYS A 56 12.62 -1.01 8.01
C LYS A 56 11.52 -1.32 6.99
N SER A 57 10.36 -1.78 7.45
CA SER A 57 9.24 -2.20 6.58
C SER A 57 8.42 -1.00 6.08
N LEU A 58 8.47 0.16 6.76
CA LEU A 58 7.77 1.37 6.33
C LEU A 58 8.15 1.86 4.94
N LYS A 59 9.40 1.62 4.50
CA LYS A 59 9.88 2.02 3.17
C LYS A 59 9.06 1.44 2.02
N PHE A 60 8.37 0.32 2.24
CA PHE A 60 7.55 -0.33 1.21
C PHE A 60 6.19 0.33 1.01
N ALA A 61 5.69 1.07 2.02
CA ALA A 61 4.51 1.93 1.88
C ALA A 61 4.84 3.33 1.32
N SER A 62 6.11 3.73 1.38
CA SER A 62 6.59 5.02 0.87
C SER A 62 7.75 4.81 -0.11
N PRO A 63 7.46 4.51 -1.39
CA PRO A 63 8.48 4.30 -2.41
C PRO A 63 9.48 5.46 -2.49
N GLN A 64 10.76 5.13 -2.64
CA GLN A 64 11.86 6.12 -2.73
C GLN A 64 12.22 6.51 -4.16
N LYS A 65 11.75 5.73 -5.13
CA LYS A 65 11.97 5.91 -6.57
C LYS A 65 10.66 5.71 -7.29
N GLU A 66 10.59 6.18 -8.53
CA GLU A 66 9.46 5.90 -9.41
C GLU A 66 9.17 4.39 -9.45
N ILE A 67 7.88 4.04 -9.30
CA ILE A 67 7.40 2.67 -9.30
C ILE A 67 7.50 2.12 -10.72
N LYS A 68 8.17 0.97 -10.88
CA LYS A 68 8.22 0.26 -12.16
C LYS A 68 7.09 -0.77 -12.23
N PRO A 69 6.30 -0.80 -13.32
CA PRO A 69 5.25 -1.80 -13.49
C PRO A 69 5.85 -3.21 -13.57
N LYS A 70 5.28 -4.14 -12.80
CA LYS A 70 5.63 -5.57 -12.85
C LYS A 70 4.46 -6.33 -13.49
N VAL A 71 4.68 -6.89 -14.68
CA VAL A 71 3.64 -7.59 -15.45
C VAL A 71 3.62 -9.07 -15.12
N TYR A 72 2.44 -9.62 -14.82
CA TYR A 72 2.22 -11.04 -14.59
C TYR A 72 1.17 -11.59 -15.54
N GLN A 73 1.50 -12.67 -16.23
CA GLN A 73 0.54 -13.50 -16.94
C GLN A 73 -0.04 -14.52 -15.97
N LEU A 74 -1.35 -14.47 -15.75
CA LEU A 74 -2.06 -15.32 -14.79
C LEU A 74 -3.13 -16.17 -15.48
N ASN A 75 -3.23 -17.40 -15.03
CA ASN A 75 -4.40 -18.26 -15.21
C ASN A 75 -5.22 -18.25 -13.93
N GLU A 76 -6.48 -18.67 -14.02
CA GLU A 76 -7.37 -18.86 -12.88
C GLU A 76 -6.73 -19.73 -11.79
N GLY A 77 -7.03 -19.42 -10.53
CA GLY A 77 -6.46 -20.14 -9.39
C GLY A 77 -4.98 -19.84 -9.14
N GLN A 78 -4.53 -18.62 -9.43
CA GLN A 78 -3.18 -18.14 -9.09
C GLN A 78 -3.23 -17.00 -8.07
N THR A 79 -2.20 -16.95 -7.23
CA THR A 79 -2.04 -15.98 -6.16
C THR A 79 -0.71 -15.26 -6.29
N ILE A 80 -0.69 -13.96 -5.98
CA ILE A 80 0.52 -13.16 -5.80
C ILE A 80 0.53 -12.61 -4.36
N PHE A 81 1.56 -12.96 -3.61
CA PHE A 81 1.86 -12.37 -2.30
C PHE A 81 2.68 -11.10 -2.46
N LEU A 82 2.39 -10.11 -1.62
CA LEU A 82 3.09 -8.84 -1.53
C LEU A 82 3.86 -8.79 -0.21
N GLY A 83 5.03 -9.45 -0.19
CA GLY A 83 5.61 -9.94 1.06
C GLY A 83 4.60 -10.80 1.82
N SER A 84 4.57 -10.69 3.14
CA SER A 84 3.45 -11.15 3.98
C SER A 84 2.46 -10.03 4.35
N LEU A 85 2.57 -8.85 3.74
CA LEU A 85 1.69 -7.71 4.02
C LEU A 85 0.32 -7.84 3.37
N ALA A 86 0.26 -8.38 2.17
CA ALA A 86 -0.98 -8.49 1.42
C ALA A 86 -0.92 -9.66 0.45
N ARG A 87 -2.09 -10.03 -0.07
CA ARG A 87 -2.24 -11.13 -1.03
C ARG A 87 -3.27 -10.76 -2.08
N PHE A 88 -3.00 -11.14 -3.32
CA PHE A 88 -3.91 -11.02 -4.44
C PHE A 88 -4.22 -12.41 -5.00
N ASP A 89 -5.49 -12.74 -5.08
CA ASP A 89 -6.00 -13.99 -5.66
C ASP A 89 -6.73 -13.69 -6.96
N TYR A 90 -6.30 -14.34 -8.03
CA TYR A 90 -7.00 -14.35 -9.30
C TYR A 90 -7.90 -15.59 -9.37
N ILE A 91 -9.20 -15.37 -9.21
CA ILE A 91 -10.18 -16.44 -8.99
C ILE A 91 -10.69 -16.95 -10.33
N SER A 92 -11.21 -16.06 -11.19
CA SER A 92 -11.73 -16.43 -12.50
C SER A 92 -11.63 -15.30 -13.53
N GLY A 93 -11.80 -15.63 -14.81
CA GLY A 93 -11.76 -14.69 -15.94
C GLY A 93 -10.87 -15.13 -17.11
N GLY A 94 -10.46 -16.40 -17.15
CA GLY A 94 -9.57 -16.94 -18.16
C GLY A 94 -8.11 -16.49 -17.99
N ARG A 95 -7.28 -16.71 -19.01
CA ARG A 95 -5.88 -16.26 -19.00
C ARG A 95 -5.82 -14.75 -19.25
N THR A 96 -5.16 -14.01 -18.37
CA THR A 96 -5.04 -12.55 -18.48
C THR A 96 -3.69 -12.02 -18.03
N SER A 97 -3.41 -10.77 -18.41
CA SER A 97 -2.29 -10.01 -17.87
C SER A 97 -2.77 -9.11 -16.75
N VAL A 98 -2.04 -9.10 -15.64
CA VAL A 98 -2.20 -8.10 -14.58
C VAL A 98 -0.91 -7.31 -14.43
N ILE A 99 -1.02 -6.04 -14.01
CA ILE A 99 0.14 -5.16 -13.84
C ILE A 99 0.18 -4.68 -12.39
N ALA A 100 1.24 -5.02 -11.68
CA ALA A 100 1.45 -4.69 -10.29
C ALA A 100 2.31 -3.42 -10.15
N TYR A 101 1.79 -2.43 -9.41
CA TYR A 101 2.43 -1.15 -9.12
C TYR A 101 2.65 -1.02 -7.61
N PHE A 102 3.85 -1.39 -7.16
CA PHE A 102 4.28 -1.37 -5.76
C PHE A 102 5.71 -0.87 -5.65
N ASP A 103 6.21 -0.61 -4.43
CA ASP A 103 7.64 -0.31 -4.25
C ASP A 103 8.51 -1.36 -4.97
N ASN A 104 9.53 -0.88 -5.68
CA ASN A 104 10.35 -1.73 -6.54
C ASN A 104 11.02 -2.88 -5.76
N ASN A 105 11.30 -2.65 -4.49
CA ASN A 105 11.96 -3.62 -3.62
C ASN A 105 10.97 -4.51 -2.85
N LEU A 106 9.65 -4.27 -2.96
CA LEU A 106 8.65 -5.16 -2.36
C LEU A 106 8.67 -6.51 -3.11
N PRO A 107 9.00 -7.62 -2.42
CA PRO A 107 9.03 -8.94 -3.05
C PRO A 107 7.61 -9.37 -3.41
N LEU A 108 7.44 -9.82 -4.65
CA LEU A 108 6.18 -10.36 -5.15
C LEU A 108 6.37 -11.87 -5.39
N HIS A 109 5.61 -12.70 -4.69
CA HIS A 109 5.76 -14.15 -4.76
C HIS A 109 4.50 -14.82 -5.30
N ARG A 110 4.62 -15.51 -6.44
CA ARG A 110 3.48 -16.19 -7.09
C ARG A 110 3.36 -17.64 -6.65
N THR A 111 2.14 -18.11 -6.40
CA THR A 111 1.82 -19.53 -6.15
C THR A 111 0.46 -19.90 -6.74
N LYS A 112 0.08 -21.19 -6.64
CA LYS A 112 -1.28 -21.65 -6.93
C LYS A 112 -2.20 -21.34 -5.75
N LEU A 113 -3.42 -20.89 -6.03
CA LEU A 113 -4.42 -20.50 -5.04
C LEU A 113 -4.69 -21.61 -4.02
N GLN A 114 -4.83 -22.85 -4.47
CA GLN A 114 -5.03 -24.03 -3.60
C GLN A 114 -3.93 -24.23 -2.53
N ASN A 115 -2.74 -23.67 -2.75
CA ASN A 115 -1.61 -23.79 -1.83
C ASN A 115 -1.41 -22.51 -1.01
N ALA A 116 -2.09 -21.41 -1.33
CA ALA A 116 -1.74 -20.09 -0.84
C ALA A 116 -1.89 -19.98 0.68
N ASP A 117 -2.94 -20.55 1.28
CA ASP A 117 -3.14 -20.51 2.73
C ASP A 117 -2.01 -21.22 3.47
N LYS A 118 -1.75 -22.49 3.12
CA LYS A 118 -0.64 -23.29 3.69
C LYS A 118 0.72 -22.65 3.43
N PHE A 119 0.90 -22.04 2.26
CA PHE A 119 2.13 -21.35 1.90
C PHE A 119 2.34 -20.12 2.79
N TYR A 120 1.31 -19.34 3.04
CA TYR A 120 1.37 -18.18 3.93
C TYR A 120 1.68 -18.60 5.37
N GLU A 121 0.94 -19.57 5.91
CA GLU A 121 1.16 -20.08 7.28
C GLU A 121 2.61 -20.55 7.52
N LYS A 122 3.20 -21.20 6.51
CA LYS A 122 4.57 -21.75 6.63
C LYS A 122 5.65 -20.69 6.42
N HIS A 123 5.39 -19.68 5.59
CA HIS A 123 6.46 -18.82 5.06
C HIS A 123 6.33 -17.33 5.41
N ALA A 124 5.22 -16.90 6.01
CA ALA A 124 5.04 -15.52 6.47
C ALA A 124 6.06 -15.15 7.55
N GLY A 125 6.70 -13.99 7.39
CA GLY A 125 7.76 -13.53 8.29
C GLY A 125 9.14 -14.15 8.02
N GLU A 126 9.27 -15.05 7.04
CA GLU A 126 10.52 -15.71 6.65
C GLU A 126 10.82 -15.53 5.16
N LEU A 127 10.28 -16.38 4.29
CA LEU A 127 10.42 -16.23 2.83
C LEU A 127 9.51 -15.10 2.33
N LEU A 128 8.30 -14.98 2.90
CA LEU A 128 7.39 -13.87 2.64
C LEU A 128 7.70 -12.73 3.62
N GLN A 129 8.68 -11.93 3.26
CA GLN A 129 9.02 -10.68 3.93
C GLN A 129 8.95 -9.52 2.92
N PRO A 130 8.67 -8.29 3.36
CA PRO A 130 8.30 -7.84 4.72
C PRO A 130 6.87 -8.26 5.11
N PRO A 131 6.46 -8.12 6.38
CA PRO A 131 7.26 -7.86 7.59
C PRO A 131 8.14 -9.05 7.99
N THR A 132 9.03 -8.87 8.98
CA THR A 132 9.69 -10.00 9.66
C THR A 132 8.69 -10.74 10.56
N ARG A 133 9.04 -11.93 11.05
CA ARG A 133 8.18 -12.70 11.97
C ARG A 133 7.78 -11.93 13.23
N GLU A 134 8.72 -11.23 13.86
CA GLU A 134 8.48 -10.39 15.05
C GLU A 134 7.56 -9.19 14.76
N GLU A 135 7.68 -8.59 13.58
CA GLU A 135 6.79 -7.50 13.13
C GLU A 135 5.39 -8.04 12.80
N LEU A 136 5.32 -9.22 12.18
CA LEU A 136 4.06 -9.87 11.79
C LEU A 136 3.18 -10.22 12.99
N GLU A 137 3.77 -10.63 14.12
CA GLU A 137 3.03 -10.94 15.36
C GLU A 137 2.27 -9.72 15.91
N LYS A 138 2.71 -8.51 15.57
CA LYS A 138 2.08 -7.24 15.97
C LYS A 138 1.07 -6.74 14.94
N MET A 139 0.97 -7.40 13.79
CA MET A 139 0.05 -7.02 12.73
C MET A 139 -1.31 -7.72 12.88
N PRO A 140 -2.40 -7.04 12.50
CA PRO A 140 -3.70 -7.69 12.39
C PRO A 140 -3.68 -8.83 11.36
N LYS A 141 -4.60 -9.78 11.52
CA LYS A 141 -4.77 -10.88 10.57
C LYS A 141 -5.22 -10.34 9.21
N LEU A 142 -4.85 -11.04 8.15
CA LEU A 142 -5.34 -10.73 6.81
C LEU A 142 -6.83 -11.04 6.70
N THR A 143 -7.58 -10.11 6.13
CA THR A 143 -9.02 -10.20 5.84
C THR A 143 -9.23 -10.16 4.33
N ARG A 144 -10.25 -10.87 3.86
CA ARG A 144 -10.52 -11.09 2.43
C ARG A 144 -11.54 -10.09 1.90
N PHE A 145 -11.24 -9.50 0.74
CA PHE A 145 -12.14 -8.62 0.00
C PHE A 145 -12.27 -9.15 -1.43
N GLU A 146 -13.46 -9.59 -1.82
CA GLU A 146 -13.72 -10.14 -3.15
C GLU A 146 -14.43 -9.13 -4.05
N PHE A 147 -14.02 -9.07 -5.32
CA PHE A 147 -14.55 -8.14 -6.31
C PHE A 147 -14.78 -8.83 -7.65
N LYS A 148 -15.91 -8.50 -8.27
CA LYS A 148 -16.17 -8.76 -9.68
C LYS A 148 -15.84 -7.49 -10.48
N ILE A 149 -14.95 -7.62 -11.46
CA ILE A 149 -14.45 -6.51 -12.25
C ILE A 149 -15.24 -6.41 -13.56
N SER A 150 -16.01 -5.35 -13.74
CA SER A 150 -16.82 -5.12 -14.94
C SER A 150 -16.11 -4.28 -16.00
N GLU A 151 -15.16 -3.44 -15.60
CA GLU A 151 -14.37 -2.58 -16.48
C GLU A 151 -12.91 -2.52 -16.03
N LYS A 152 -12.03 -1.96 -16.87
CA LYS A 152 -10.60 -1.86 -16.57
C LYS A 152 -10.42 -1.05 -15.28
N SER A 153 -9.90 -1.71 -14.25
CA SER A 153 -9.90 -1.18 -12.89
C SER A 153 -8.59 -1.47 -12.17
N ASP A 154 -8.31 -0.69 -11.13
CA ASP A 154 -7.23 -0.96 -10.18
C ASP A 154 -7.81 -1.56 -8.90
N LEU A 155 -7.25 -2.70 -8.47
CA LEU A 155 -7.39 -3.18 -7.10
C LEU A 155 -6.32 -2.52 -6.23
N VAL A 156 -6.75 -1.60 -5.37
CA VAL A 156 -5.88 -0.75 -4.55
C VAL A 156 -5.75 -1.35 -3.16
N PHE A 157 -4.51 -1.54 -2.71
CA PHE A 157 -4.14 -1.86 -1.34
C PHE A 157 -3.70 -0.56 -0.66
N SER A 158 -4.55 -0.02 0.22
CA SER A 158 -4.39 1.33 0.78
C SER A 158 -3.04 1.50 1.49
N GLY A 159 -2.24 2.46 1.02
CA GLY A 159 -0.91 2.73 1.57
C GLY A 159 0.19 1.73 1.14
N LEU A 160 -0.05 0.87 0.14
CA LEU A 160 0.98 -0.05 -0.38
C LEU A 160 1.16 0.05 -1.90
N GLY A 161 0.06 0.08 -2.66
CA GLY A 161 0.08 0.12 -4.12
C GLY A 161 -1.19 -0.46 -4.74
N TRP A 162 -1.12 -0.86 -6.01
CA TRP A 162 -2.29 -1.43 -6.70
C TRP A 162 -1.92 -2.45 -7.78
N ILE A 163 -2.92 -3.23 -8.20
CA ILE A 163 -2.84 -4.13 -9.36
C ILE A 163 -3.89 -3.68 -10.37
N SER A 164 -3.47 -3.36 -11.60
CA SER A 164 -4.40 -3.09 -12.70
C SER A 164 -4.91 -4.40 -13.30
N LEU A 165 -6.22 -4.45 -13.50
CA LEU A 165 -6.99 -5.63 -13.86
C LEU A 165 -7.79 -5.41 -15.15
N SER A 166 -7.92 -6.48 -15.91
CA SER A 166 -8.81 -6.53 -17.07
C SER A 166 -10.27 -6.72 -16.64
N PRO A 167 -11.24 -6.22 -17.43
CA PRO A 167 -12.66 -6.52 -17.25
C PRO A 167 -12.96 -8.02 -17.25
N ASN A 168 -14.16 -8.38 -16.77
CA ASN A 168 -14.70 -9.74 -16.75
C ASN A 168 -13.89 -10.73 -15.91
N THR A 169 -13.29 -10.25 -14.82
CA THR A 169 -12.50 -11.07 -13.89
C THR A 169 -13.12 -11.06 -12.50
N ILE A 170 -12.88 -12.12 -11.72
CA ILE A 170 -13.18 -12.18 -10.29
C ILE A 170 -11.85 -12.30 -9.55
N VAL A 171 -11.65 -11.44 -8.57
CA VAL A 171 -10.41 -11.37 -7.80
C VAL A 171 -10.70 -11.22 -6.32
N ALA A 172 -9.76 -11.59 -5.48
CA ALA A 172 -9.78 -11.19 -4.07
C ALA A 172 -8.45 -10.53 -3.67
N GLY A 173 -8.54 -9.42 -2.95
CA GLY A 173 -7.42 -8.85 -2.24
C GLY A 173 -7.51 -9.20 -0.77
N TRP A 174 -6.37 -9.44 -0.13
CA TRP A 174 -6.25 -9.60 1.30
C TRP A 174 -5.30 -8.58 1.87
N ALA A 175 -5.70 -7.96 2.96
CA ALA A 175 -4.91 -7.00 3.71
C ALA A 175 -5.20 -7.14 5.22
N PRO A 176 -4.32 -6.65 6.11
CA PRO A 176 -4.55 -6.67 7.54
C PRO A 176 -5.89 -6.02 7.87
N GLU A 177 -6.60 -6.58 8.84
CA GLU A 177 -7.84 -6.01 9.35
C GLU A 177 -7.68 -4.51 9.64
N GLY A 178 -8.62 -3.71 9.14
CA GLY A 178 -8.57 -2.26 9.17
C GLY A 178 -7.97 -1.64 7.91
N VAL A 179 -7.06 -2.29 7.18
CA VAL A 179 -6.52 -1.78 5.91
C VAL A 179 -7.53 -1.91 4.78
N GLY A 180 -7.77 -0.82 4.06
CA GLY A 180 -8.72 -0.79 2.95
C GLY A 180 -8.19 -1.48 1.70
N VAL A 181 -8.96 -2.42 1.16
CA VAL A 181 -8.81 -2.93 -0.22
C VAL A 181 -10.02 -2.45 -1.01
N LEU A 182 -9.81 -1.75 -2.12
CA LEU A 182 -10.89 -1.15 -2.90
C LEU A 182 -10.65 -1.24 -4.40
N ILE A 183 -11.72 -1.04 -5.15
CA ILE A 183 -11.69 -0.90 -6.61
C ILE A 183 -11.85 0.56 -6.99
N ARG A 184 -11.08 0.99 -7.98
CA ARG A 184 -11.27 2.27 -8.68
C ARG A 184 -11.09 2.08 -10.19
N LYS A 185 -11.55 3.06 -10.97
CA LYS A 185 -11.21 3.14 -12.39
C LYS A 185 -9.69 3.20 -12.57
N ALA A 186 -9.17 2.44 -13.52
CA ALA A 186 -7.72 2.37 -13.75
C ALA A 186 -7.16 3.77 -14.09
N MET A 187 -6.05 4.12 -13.45
CA MET A 187 -5.36 5.40 -13.73
C MET A 187 -4.52 5.34 -15.02
N ILE A 188 -4.32 4.14 -15.57
CA ILE A 188 -3.50 3.82 -16.75
C ILE A 188 -4.28 2.83 -17.62
#